data_AF-A0AAJ0FL06-F1
#
_entry.id   AF-A0AAJ0FL06-F1
#
_cell.length_a   1.000
_cell.length_b   1.000
_cell.length_c   1.000
_cell.angle_alpha   90.00
_cell.angle_beta   90.00
_cell.angle_gamma   90.00
#
_symmetry.space_group_name_H-M   'P 1'
#
loop_
_entity.id
_entity.type
_entity.pdbx_description
1 polymer ?
#
loop_
_entity_poly.entity_id
_entity_poly.type
_entity_poly.pdbx_seq_one_letter_code
_entity_poly.pdbx_strand_id
1 'polypeptide(L)' 'MAPQVTSYKDLHLLCEAFDKATRDFLYTTFAVIDDNDVVYFGQLNISKLKITFEQFTSALSPIPDEDLFPELPRNGFWRN' A
#
# COMPACT_ATOMS: atom_id res chain seq x y z
N MET A 1 8.01 0.71 -15.35
CA MET A 1 8.45 2.02 -14.79
C MET A 1 7.67 2.23 -13.51
N ALA A 2 8.24 2.81 -12.45
CA ALA A 2 7.47 3.05 -11.23
C ALA A 2 6.31 4.02 -11.51
N PRO A 3 5.09 3.72 -11.04
CA PRO A 3 3.92 4.55 -11.29
C PRO A 3 4.13 5.95 -10.71
N GLN A 4 3.71 6.97 -11.47
CA GLN A 4 3.76 8.36 -11.03
C GLN A 4 2.40 8.77 -10.52
N VAL A 5 2.32 9.12 -9.24
CA VAL A 5 1.08 9.65 -8.66
C VAL A 5 1.03 11.14 -8.99
N THR A 6 -0.03 11.58 -9.67
CA THR A 6 -0.28 12.99 -10.02
C THR A 6 -1.62 13.49 -9.51
N SER A 7 -2.50 12.56 -9.14
CA SER A 7 -3.82 12.78 -8.58
C SER A 7 -4.14 11.73 -7.53
N TYR A 8 -5.04 12.07 -6.60
CA TYR A 8 -5.62 11.08 -5.69
C TYR A 8 -6.40 9.98 -6.42
N LYS A 9 -6.84 10.22 -7.67
CA LYS A 9 -7.53 9.22 -8.50
C LYS A 9 -6.60 8.09 -8.97
N ASP A 10 -5.29 8.33 -8.95
CA ASP A 10 -4.30 7.33 -9.34
C ASP A 10 -4.11 6.27 -8.22
N LEU A 11 -4.49 6.64 -6.98
CA LEU A 11 -4.43 5.75 -5.83
C LEU A 11 -5.66 4.84 -5.79
N HIS A 12 -5.41 3.54 -5.72
CA HIS A 12 -6.44 2.52 -5.56
C HIS A 12 -6.80 2.32 -4.08
N LEU A 13 -5.88 2.66 -3.18
CA LEU A 13 -6.08 2.67 -1.73
C LEU A 13 -5.46 3.95 -1.16
N LEU A 14 -6.15 4.59 -0.21
CA LEU A 14 -5.60 5.63 0.63
C LEU A 14 -6.29 5.58 2.00
N CYS A 15 -5.54 5.16 3.02
CA CYS A 15 -6.06 4.95 4.38
C CYS A 15 -5.13 5.58 5.42
N GLU A 16 -5.71 6.03 6.52
CA GLU A 16 -4.96 6.49 7.69
C GLU A 16 -5.23 5.55 8.85
N ALA A 17 -4.18 5.15 9.54
CA ALA A 17 -4.24 4.36 10.76
C ALA A 17 -4.15 5.29 11.98
N PHE A 18 -4.97 4.98 12.99
CA PHE A 18 -5.03 5.71 14.25
C PHE A 18 -4.94 4.73 15.41
N ASP A 19 -4.31 5.15 16.50
CA ASP A 19 -4.31 4.39 17.75
C ASP A 19 -5.74 4.24 18.26
N LYS A 20 -6.09 3.04 18.73
CA LYS A 20 -7.46 2.74 19.15
C LYS A 20 -7.84 3.43 20.47
N ALA A 21 -6.90 3.58 21.38
CA ALA A 21 -7.11 4.13 22.71
C ALA A 21 -7.00 5.66 22.71
N THR A 22 -5.95 6.21 22.12
CA THR A 22 -5.66 7.64 22.15
C THR A 22 -6.25 8.39 20.96
N ARG A 23 -6.59 7.68 19.88
CA ARG A 23 -6.98 8.26 18.57
C ARG A 23 -5.88 9.08 17.91
N ASP A 24 -4.64 8.91 18.35
CA ASP A 24 -3.50 9.58 17.72
C ASP A 24 -3.24 9.01 16.32
N PHE A 25 -2.83 9.88 15.41
CA PHE A 25 -2.41 9.48 14.07
C PHE A 25 -1.15 8.64 14.14
N LEU A 26 -1.12 7.53 13.39
CA LEU A 26 0.04 6.64 13.30
C LEU A 26 0.75 6.80 11.97
N TYR A 27 0.06 6.47 10.88
CA TYR A 27 0.61 6.50 9.52
C TYR A 27 -0.50 6.51 8.48
N THR A 28 -0.12 6.85 7.25
CA THR A 28 -0.96 6.74 6.05
C THR A 28 -0.41 5.60 5.18
N THR A 29 -1.29 4.70 4.74
CA THR A 29 -0.99 3.68 3.74
C THR A 29 -1.72 3.98 2.43
N PHE A 30 -1.11 3.58 1.32
CA PHE A 30 -1.67 3.78 0.00
C PHE A 30 -1.13 2.73 -0.97
N ALA A 31 -1.89 2.50 -2.04
CA ALA A 31 -1.51 1.54 -3.07
C ALA A 31 -1.91 2.03 -4.46
N VAL A 32 -1.14 1.58 -5.45
CA VAL A 32 -1.37 1.80 -6.87
C VAL A 32 -1.23 0.46 -7.57
N ILE A 33 -2.07 0.21 -8.56
CA ILE A 33 -1.93 -0.92 -9.49
C ILE A 33 -1.63 -0.31 -10.84
N ASP A 34 -0.55 -0.75 -11.49
CA ASP A 34 -0.17 -0.26 -12.82
C ASP A 34 -0.89 -1.03 -13.94
N ASP A 35 -0.68 -0.61 -15.19
CA ASP A 35 -1.31 -1.24 -16.36
C ASP A 35 -0.82 -2.67 -16.63
N ASN A 36 0.21 -3.14 -15.93
CA ASN A 36 0.73 -4.52 -16.02
C ASN A 36 0.29 -5.36 -14.82
N ASP A 37 -0.72 -4.92 -14.07
CA ASP A 37 -1.24 -5.54 -12.86
C ASP A 37 -0.20 -5.65 -11.71
N VAL A 38 0.88 -4.88 -11.75
CA VAL A 38 1.87 -4.85 -10.67
C VAL A 38 1.33 -3.98 -9.54
N VAL A 39 1.25 -4.56 -8.34
CA VAL A 39 0.81 -3.85 -7.14
C VAL A 39 1.99 -3.12 -6.51
N TYR A 40 1.79 -1.84 -6.25
CA TYR A 40 2.72 -1.00 -5.51
C TYR A 40 2.09 -0.57 -4.21
N PHE A 41 2.85 -0.65 -3.13
CA PHE A 41 2.41 -0.25 -1.79
C PHE A 41 3.36 0.77 -1.19
N GLY A 42 2.80 1.72 -0.45
CA GLY A 42 3.55 2.73 0.27
C GLY A 42 2.95 3.02 1.64
N GLN A 43 3.83 3.44 2.56
CA GLN A 43 3.45 3.87 3.90
C GLN A 43 4.28 5.09 4.29
N LEU A 44 3.62 6.10 4.86
CA LEU A 44 4.26 7.31 5.35
C LEU A 44 3.71 7.71 6.73
N ASN A 45 4.58 8.14 7.64
CA ASN A 45 4.19 8.70 8.94
C ASN A 45 3.77 10.18 8.81
N ILE A 46 2.97 10.49 7.79
CA ILE A 46 2.49 11.83 7.43
C ILE A 46 1.00 11.70 7.14
N SER A 47 0.17 12.60 7.67
CA SER A 47 -1.27 12.59 7.36
C SER A 47 -1.52 12.86 5.88
N LYS A 48 -2.52 12.20 5.29
CA LYS A 48 -2.84 12.26 3.86
C LYS A 48 -3.05 13.68 3.31
N LEU A 49 -3.50 14.62 4.16
CA LEU A 49 -3.70 16.02 3.78
C LEU A 49 -2.39 16.81 3.61
N LYS A 50 -1.26 16.26 4.07
CA LYS A 50 0.06 16.88 4.06
C LYS A 50 1.06 16.17 3.14
N ILE A 51 0.69 15.01 2.58
CA ILE A 51 1.56 14.25 1.68
C ILE A 51 1.53 14.91 0.30
N THR A 52 2.70 15.12 -0.30
CA THR A 52 2.82 15.56 -1.69
C THR A 52 2.76 14.38 -2.65
N PHE A 53 2.36 14.62 -3.90
CA PHE A 53 2.36 13.58 -4.95
C PHE A 53 3.75 12.98 -5.22
N GLU A 54 4.81 13.77 -5.07
CA GLU A 54 6.19 13.29 -5.13
C GLU A 54 6.52 12.35 -3.97
N GLN A 55 6.04 12.64 -2.76
CA GLN A 55 6.22 11.77 -1.59
C GLN A 55 5.44 10.45 -1.75
N PHE A 56 4.21 10.50 -2.28
CA PHE A 56 3.48 9.29 -2.64
C PHE A 56 4.31 8.43 -3.60
N THR A 57 4.71 9.01 -4.73
CA THR A 57 5.49 8.33 -5.77
C THR A 57 6.80 7.72 -5.23
N SER A 58 7.54 8.49 -4.43
CA SER A 58 8.85 8.07 -3.93
C SER A 58 8.78 6.96 -2.88
N ALA A 59 7.65 6.83 -2.19
CA ALA A 59 7.44 5.82 -1.15
C ALA A 59 6.74 4.56 -1.67
N LEU A 60 6.34 4.51 -2.95
CA LEU A 60 5.80 3.31 -3.57
C LEU A 60 6.91 2.29 -3.82
N SER A 61 6.70 1.08 -3.33
CA SER A 61 7.55 -0.08 -3.61
C SER A 61 6.69 -1.19 -4.24
N PRO A 62 7.16 -1.87 -5.29
CA PRO A 62 6.44 -3.00 -5.86
C PRO A 62 6.36 -4.14 -4.84
N ILE A 63 5.22 -4.80 -4.80
CA ILE A 63 5.04 -6.06 -4.08
C ILE A 63 5.19 -7.20 -5.11
N PRO A 64 6.11 -8.16 -4.89
CA PRO A 64 6.23 -9.35 -5.73
C PRO A 64 4.96 -10.23 -5.68
N ASP A 65 4.64 -10.88 -6.80
CA ASP A 65 3.47 -11.78 -6.88
C ASP A 65 3.55 -12.91 -5.85
N GLU A 66 4.75 -13.38 -5.52
CA GLU A 66 4.97 -14.44 -4.54
C GLU A 66 4.55 -14.02 -3.11
N ASP A 67 4.59 -12.72 -2.81
CA ASP A 67 4.13 -12.18 -1.52
C ASP A 67 2.60 -12.02 -1.49
N LEU A 68 1.98 -11.74 -2.64
CA LEU A 68 0.51 -11.61 -2.79
C LEU A 68 -0.17 -12.98 -2.90
N PHE A 69 0.44 -13.89 -3.64
CA PHE A 69 -0.02 -15.24 -3.94
C PHE A 69 1.01 -16.25 -3.43
N PRO A 70 1.18 -16.37 -2.10
CA PRO A 70 2.15 -17.29 -1.53
C PRO A 70 1.87 -18.72 -1.97
N GLU A 71 2.94 -19.46 -2.27
CA GLU A 71 2.83 -20.89 -2.54
C GLU A 71 2.10 -21.58 -1.39
N LEU A 72 1.14 -22.44 -1.73
CA LEU A 72 0.46 -23.24 -0.73
C LEU A 72 1.49 -24.10 0.02
N PRO A 73 1.35 -24.24 1.35
CA PRO A 73 2.20 -25.15 2.10
C PRO A 73 2.10 -26.54 1.49
N ARG A 74 3.23 -27.14 1.09
CA ARG A 74 3.28 -28.48 0.47
C ARG A 74 2.67 -29.58 1.36
N ASN A 75 2.49 -29.29 2.65
CA ASN A 75 1.78 -30.12 3.60
C ASN A 75 0.41 -29.49 3.89
N GLY A 76 -0.55 -29.72 2.99
CA GLY A 76 -1.90 -29.20 3.11
C GLY A 76 -2.57 -29.61 4.42
N PHE A 77 -2.66 -28.67 5.36
CA PHE A 77 -3.55 -28.78 6.52
C PHE A 77 -4.49 -27.59 6.52
N TRP A 78 -5.44 -27.61 5.59
CA TRP A 78 -6.72 -26.95 5.81
C TRP A 78 -7.52 -27.87 6.74
N ARG A 79 -7.39 -27.67 8.06
CA ARG A 79 -8.32 -28.27 9.03
C ARG A 79 -9.38 -27.23 9.36
N ASN A 80 -10.61 -27.57 8.98
CA ASN A 80 -11.87 -26.91 9.35
C ASN A 80 -11.98 -26.70 10.86
#